data_AF-A0A485BZT6-F1
#
_entry.id   AF-A0A485BZT6-F1
#
_cell.length_a   1.000
_cell.length_b   1.000
_cell.length_c   1.000
_cell.angle_alpha   90.00
_cell.angle_beta   90.00
_cell.angle_gamma   90.00
#
_symmetry.space_group_name_H-M   'P 1'
#
loop_
_entity.id
_entity.type
_entity.pdbx_description
1 polymer ?
#
loop_
_entity_poly.entity_id
_entity_poly.type
_entity_poly.pdbx_seq_one_letter_code
_entity_poly.pdbx_strand_id
1 'polypeptide(L)'
;MLLLCEKDDYWRGRRDCDAVTTADGMIYSRWRPWRDVAIETWLIAMGDWQLRVHRIRTARALDTAEGGFSVPNRPLPEVQDGEGGCRIITPADTSAILCLSPQRRCGEAVLTPPNSNLLFAERAAVPVLRGDLAPGTHLLLSAVWAGNPDTFAPQGCPQAFISDDAVRFVTAQEEKHLTLSPENVL
;
A
#
# COMPACT_ATOMS: atom_id res chain seq x y z
N MET A 1 -2.32 -1.31 -4.47
CA MET A 1 -3.01 -0.11 -5.01
C MET A 1 -4.00 0.39 -3.97
N LEU A 2 -4.10 1.71 -3.75
CA LEU A 2 -5.09 2.33 -2.86
C LEU A 2 -6.44 2.50 -3.57
N LEU A 3 -7.51 2.10 -2.90
CA LEU A 3 -8.91 2.29 -3.25
C LEU A 3 -9.62 3.05 -2.13
N LEU A 4 -10.62 3.84 -2.49
CA LEU A 4 -11.45 4.61 -1.57
C LEU A 4 -12.94 4.38 -1.81
N CYS A 5 -13.74 4.39 -0.76
CA CYS A 5 -15.18 4.21 -0.80
C CYS A 5 -15.88 5.30 0.03
N GLU A 6 -17.02 5.82 -0.44
CA GLU A 6 -17.80 6.84 0.27
C GLU A 6 -18.88 6.18 1.13
N LYS A 7 -18.49 5.13 1.86
CA LYS A 7 -19.41 4.29 2.65
C LYS A 7 -20.59 3.72 1.80
N ASP A 8 -20.38 3.59 0.50
CA ASP A 8 -21.36 3.21 -0.52
C ASP A 8 -21.08 1.84 -1.16
N ASP A 9 -20.11 1.09 -0.60
CA ASP A 9 -19.53 -0.13 -1.15
C ASP A 9 -18.99 -0.03 -2.59
N TYR A 10 -18.91 1.18 -3.14
CA TYR A 10 -18.39 1.42 -4.48
C TYR A 10 -16.95 1.95 -4.42
N TRP A 11 -16.02 1.00 -4.54
CA TRP A 11 -14.58 1.26 -4.44
C TRP A 11 -14.03 1.93 -5.69
N ARG A 12 -13.38 3.09 -5.52
CA ARG A 12 -12.78 3.89 -6.58
C ARG A 12 -11.27 3.90 -6.42
N GLY A 13 -10.58 3.44 -7.47
CA GLY A 13 -9.13 3.52 -7.60
C GLY A 13 -8.70 4.62 -8.55
N ARG A 14 -7.38 4.77 -8.71
CA ARG A 14 -6.77 5.65 -9.71
C ARG A 14 -7.10 5.18 -11.12
N ARG A 15 -7.80 6.02 -11.88
CA ARG A 15 -8.10 5.80 -13.31
C ARG A 15 -7.19 6.62 -14.23
N ASP A 16 -6.84 7.82 -13.79
CA ASP A 16 -5.97 8.76 -14.47
C ASP A 16 -5.19 9.58 -13.44
N CYS A 17 -4.18 10.33 -13.89
CA CYS A 17 -3.32 11.16 -13.06
C CYS A 17 -3.29 12.61 -13.57
N ASP A 18 -3.47 13.56 -12.66
CA ASP A 18 -3.23 14.99 -12.93
C ASP A 18 -1.75 15.27 -13.19
N ALA A 19 -0.85 14.46 -12.59
CA ALA A 19 0.59 14.56 -12.76
C ALA A 19 1.23 13.20 -12.44
N VAL A 20 2.31 12.86 -13.14
CA VAL A 20 3.14 11.68 -12.88
C VAL A 20 4.58 12.07 -13.12
N THR A 21 5.46 11.64 -12.23
CA THR A 21 6.90 11.84 -12.41
C THR A 21 7.66 10.65 -11.84
N THR A 22 8.79 10.31 -12.45
CA THR A 22 9.65 9.20 -12.05
C THR A 22 11.08 9.68 -11.90
N ALA A 23 11.67 9.51 -10.72
CA ALA A 23 13.07 9.85 -10.46
C ALA A 23 13.63 8.93 -9.37
N ASP A 24 14.91 8.56 -9.45
CA ASP A 24 15.68 7.92 -8.38
C ASP A 24 15.01 6.73 -7.66
N GLY A 25 14.39 5.82 -8.43
CA GLY A 25 13.72 4.64 -7.88
C GLY A 25 12.40 4.95 -7.16
N MET A 26 11.84 6.13 -7.42
CA MET A 26 10.56 6.61 -6.91
C MET A 26 9.61 6.99 -8.04
N ILE A 27 8.33 6.68 -7.86
CA ILE A 27 7.25 7.14 -8.73
C ILE A 27 6.32 8.03 -7.92
N TYR A 28 6.18 9.27 -8.35
CA TYR A 28 5.14 10.18 -7.87
C TYR A 28 3.94 10.17 -8.80
N SER A 29 2.75 10.27 -8.22
CA SER A 29 1.54 10.56 -8.97
C SER A 29 0.57 11.39 -8.16
N ARG A 30 -0.10 12.35 -8.81
CA ARG A 30 -1.24 13.06 -8.27
C ARG A 30 -2.49 12.64 -9.01
N TRP A 31 -3.54 12.25 -8.30
CA TRP A 31 -4.76 11.74 -8.89
C TRP A 31 -5.98 12.04 -8.03
N ARG A 32 -7.16 11.90 -8.63
CA ARG A 32 -8.44 12.32 -8.04
C ARG A 32 -9.53 11.29 -8.32
N PRO A 33 -9.94 10.46 -7.34
CA PRO A 33 -11.10 9.60 -7.50
C PRO A 33 -12.42 10.37 -7.52
N TRP A 34 -12.42 11.60 -6.95
CA TRP A 34 -13.47 12.60 -7.06
C TRP A 34 -12.86 13.99 -7.22
N ARG A 35 -13.64 14.97 -7.69
CA ARG A 35 -13.20 16.36 -7.86
C ARG A 35 -12.63 17.00 -6.58
N ASP A 36 -13.18 16.60 -5.43
CA ASP A 36 -12.93 17.11 -4.08
C ASP A 36 -12.05 16.18 -3.23
N VAL A 37 -11.44 15.16 -3.83
CA VAL A 37 -10.48 14.26 -3.18
C VAL A 37 -9.19 14.26 -3.97
N ALA A 38 -8.14 14.85 -3.42
CA ALA A 38 -6.82 14.90 -4.05
C ALA A 38 -5.84 13.97 -3.34
N ILE A 39 -5.17 13.11 -4.12
CA ILE A 39 -4.25 12.11 -3.59
C ILE A 39 -2.92 12.27 -4.28
N GLU A 40 -1.88 12.42 -3.48
CA GLU A 40 -0.49 12.36 -3.89
C GLU A 40 0.08 11.04 -3.42
N THR A 41 0.67 10.27 -4.32
CA THR A 41 1.18 8.93 -4.05
C THR A 41 2.63 8.84 -4.47
N TRP A 42 3.48 8.41 -3.53
CA TRP A 42 4.87 8.06 -3.78
C TRP A 42 5.03 6.55 -3.62
N LEU A 43 5.59 5.90 -4.63
CA LEU A 43 6.01 4.49 -4.59
C LEU A 43 7.53 4.48 -4.59
N ILE A 44 8.16 3.88 -3.59
CA ILE A 44 9.60 3.92 -3.38
C ILE A 44 10.10 2.48 -3.20
N ALA A 45 11.09 2.08 -3.98
CA ALA A 45 11.79 0.81 -3.74
C ALA A 45 12.81 0.97 -2.60
N MET A 46 12.88 0.03 -1.65
CA MET A 46 13.85 0.02 -0.55
C MET A 46 14.20 -1.45 -0.25
N GLY A 47 15.32 -1.93 -0.78
CA GLY A 47 15.64 -3.36 -0.84
C GLY A 47 14.53 -4.14 -1.55
N ASP A 48 14.05 -5.20 -0.89
CA ASP A 48 12.93 -6.02 -1.38
C ASP A 48 11.55 -5.44 -1.04
N TRP A 49 11.49 -4.27 -0.40
CA TRP A 49 10.24 -3.62 -0.02
C TRP A 49 9.82 -2.57 -1.04
N GLN A 50 8.53 -2.54 -1.35
CA GLN A 50 7.86 -1.43 -1.98
C GLN A 50 7.16 -0.59 -0.91
N LEU A 51 7.74 0.56 -0.60
CA LEU A 51 7.13 1.56 0.26
C LEU A 51 6.10 2.35 -0.53
N ARG A 52 4.99 2.68 0.12
CA ARG A 52 3.92 3.48 -0.47
C ARG A 52 3.51 4.54 0.52
N VAL A 53 3.51 5.79 0.06
CA VAL A 53 3.06 6.95 0.82
C VAL A 53 1.91 7.59 0.07
N HIS A 54 0.80 7.84 0.76
CA HIS A 54 -0.36 8.53 0.22
C HIS A 54 -0.68 9.74 1.08
N ARG A 55 -0.53 10.95 0.54
CA ARG A 55 -1.09 12.17 1.13
C ARG A 55 -2.46 12.41 0.53
N ILE A 56 -3.50 12.34 1.36
CA ILE A 56 -4.90 12.39 0.95
C ILE A 56 -5.51 13.65 1.54
N ARG A 57 -6.06 14.52 0.70
CA ARG A 57 -6.91 15.65 1.10
C ARG A 57 -8.34 15.33 0.68
N THR A 58 -9.25 15.26 1.63
CA THR A 58 -10.65 14.87 1.40
C THR A 58 -11.61 15.76 2.16
N ALA A 59 -12.71 16.16 1.50
CA ALA A 59 -13.83 16.87 2.13
C ALA A 59 -14.91 15.92 2.69
N ARG A 60 -14.71 14.61 2.56
CA ARG A 60 -15.70 13.55 2.84
C ARG A 60 -15.10 12.47 3.73
N ALA A 61 -15.96 11.78 4.48
CA ALA A 61 -15.57 10.58 5.21
C ALA A 61 -15.41 9.42 4.22
N LEU A 62 -14.33 8.65 4.35
CA LEU A 62 -13.97 7.60 3.39
C LEU A 62 -13.56 6.32 4.10
N ASP A 63 -13.85 5.18 3.48
CA ASP A 63 -13.10 3.94 3.74
C ASP A 63 -11.93 3.83 2.77
N THR A 64 -10.85 3.22 3.25
CA THR A 64 -9.64 2.93 2.48
C THR A 64 -9.41 1.43 2.40
N ALA A 65 -8.92 0.98 1.25
CA ALA A 65 -8.44 -0.38 1.05
C ALA A 65 -7.17 -0.32 0.20
N GLU A 66 -6.08 -0.87 0.69
CA GLU A 66 -4.81 -0.89 -0.01
C GLU A 66 -4.30 -2.31 -0.16
N GLY A 67 -4.21 -2.83 -1.39
CA GLY A 67 -3.77 -4.20 -1.65
C GLY A 67 -2.26 -4.34 -1.91
N GLY A 68 -1.66 -5.40 -1.36
CA GLY A 68 -0.33 -5.91 -1.69
C GLY A 68 -0.30 -6.69 -3.01
N PHE A 69 0.60 -7.68 -3.11
CA PHE A 69 0.70 -8.54 -4.29
C PHE A 69 -0.20 -9.77 -4.14
N SER A 70 -0.77 -10.23 -5.24
CA SER A 70 -1.63 -11.41 -5.25
C SER A 70 -0.82 -12.71 -5.25
N VAL A 71 -1.27 -13.71 -4.50
CA VAL A 71 -0.74 -15.08 -4.52
C VAL A 71 -1.85 -16.09 -4.81
N PRO A 72 -1.54 -17.30 -5.31
CA PRO A 72 -2.54 -18.35 -5.47
C PRO A 72 -3.20 -18.71 -4.13
N ASN A 73 -4.52 -18.93 -4.12
CA ASN A 73 -5.24 -19.41 -2.93
C ASN A 73 -5.38 -20.95 -2.88
N ARG A 74 -4.67 -21.67 -3.75
CA ARG A 74 -4.64 -23.13 -3.77
C ARG A 74 -3.19 -23.62 -3.99
N PRO A 75 -2.68 -24.54 -3.15
CA PRO A 75 -3.28 -25.01 -1.88
C PRO A 75 -3.59 -23.85 -0.92
N LEU A 76 -4.45 -24.08 0.08
CA LEU A 76 -4.89 -23.02 0.99
C LEU A 76 -3.66 -22.41 1.69
N PRO A 77 -3.44 -21.08 1.59
CA PRO A 77 -2.29 -20.44 2.21
C PRO A 77 -2.47 -20.32 3.73
N GLU A 78 -1.36 -20.18 4.43
CA GLU A 78 -1.36 -19.65 5.79
C GLU A 78 -1.58 -18.13 5.72
N VAL A 79 -2.46 -17.61 6.57
CA VAL A 79 -2.79 -16.19 6.65
C VAL A 79 -2.51 -15.70 8.06
N GLN A 80 -1.72 -14.62 8.15
CA GLN A 80 -1.42 -13.89 9.36
C GLN A 80 -1.93 -12.46 9.17
N ASP A 81 -3.12 -12.15 9.69
CA ASP A 81 -3.78 -10.85 9.53
C ASP A 81 -4.23 -10.26 10.88
N GLY A 82 -4.75 -9.03 10.85
CA GLY A 82 -5.11 -8.27 12.05
C GLY A 82 -4.48 -6.87 12.10
N GLU A 83 -4.38 -6.30 13.30
CA GLU A 83 -3.92 -4.92 13.45
C GLU A 83 -2.49 -4.74 12.92
N GLY A 84 -2.30 -3.76 12.04
CA GLY A 84 -0.99 -3.38 11.54
C GLY A 84 -0.51 -4.12 10.29
N GLY A 85 -1.18 -5.17 9.82
CA GLY A 85 -0.75 -5.83 8.58
C GLY A 85 -1.41 -7.14 8.25
N CYS A 86 -1.17 -7.60 7.02
CA CYS A 86 -1.55 -8.93 6.56
C CYS A 86 -0.38 -9.56 5.81
N ARG A 87 -0.11 -10.83 6.09
CA ARG A 87 0.84 -11.69 5.40
C ARG A 87 0.14 -12.97 4.98
N ILE A 88 0.34 -13.35 3.72
CA ILE A 88 -0.18 -14.58 3.12
C ILE A 88 1.01 -15.41 2.66
N ILE A 89 1.06 -16.67 3.06
CA ILE A 89 2.17 -17.59 2.82
C ILE A 89 1.65 -18.81 2.07
N THR A 90 2.20 -19.03 0.88
CA THR A 90 1.99 -20.22 0.06
C THR A 90 3.26 -21.08 0.09
N PRO A 91 3.24 -22.30 -0.48
CA PRO A 91 4.46 -23.12 -0.58
C PRO A 91 5.59 -22.47 -1.40
N ALA A 92 5.28 -21.57 -2.34
CA ALA A 92 6.26 -20.97 -3.26
C ALA A 92 6.55 -19.50 -2.96
N ASP A 93 5.57 -18.78 -2.41
CA ASP A 93 5.58 -17.32 -2.31
C ASP A 93 5.00 -16.83 -0.98
N THR A 94 5.54 -15.74 -0.46
CA THR A 94 4.94 -14.90 0.58
C THR A 94 4.54 -13.56 -0.04
N SER A 95 3.39 -13.02 0.33
CA SER A 95 3.06 -11.60 0.13
C SER A 95 2.64 -10.95 1.44
N ALA A 96 3.13 -9.76 1.71
CA ALA A 96 2.83 -8.99 2.91
C ALA A 96 2.53 -7.53 2.58
N ILE A 97 1.63 -6.93 3.35
CA ILE A 97 1.46 -5.48 3.45
C ILE A 97 1.38 -5.10 4.93
N LEU A 98 2.25 -4.18 5.34
CA LEU A 98 2.39 -3.72 6.72
C LEU A 98 2.10 -2.22 6.80
N CYS A 99 1.36 -1.82 7.82
CA CYS A 99 1.00 -0.43 8.06
C CYS A 99 2.14 0.29 8.78
N LEU A 100 2.68 1.33 8.15
CA LEU A 100 3.70 2.19 8.75
C LEU A 100 3.12 3.52 9.28
N SER A 101 1.82 3.75 9.08
CA SER A 101 1.13 4.95 9.60
C SER A 101 1.04 4.95 11.13
N PRO A 102 1.00 6.15 11.76
CA PRO A 102 0.72 6.30 13.19
C PRO A 102 -0.65 5.73 13.56
N GLN A 103 -1.68 6.06 12.79
CA GLN A 103 -2.99 5.42 12.90
C GLN A 103 -2.90 4.03 12.29
N ARG A 104 -3.09 3.00 13.13
CA ARG A 104 -3.05 1.60 12.70
C ARG A 104 -4.22 1.30 11.77
N ARG A 105 -3.90 0.63 10.66
CA ARG A 105 -4.85 0.05 9.72
C ARG A 105 -4.96 -1.46 9.98
N CYS A 106 -6.15 -2.02 9.74
CA CYS A 106 -6.40 -3.44 9.92
C CYS A 106 -6.00 -4.20 8.64
N GLY A 107 -5.19 -5.24 8.77
CA GLY A 107 -4.87 -6.15 7.69
C GLY A 107 -5.90 -7.27 7.55
N GLU A 108 -6.21 -7.65 6.32
CA GLU A 108 -7.08 -8.79 5.98
C GLU A 108 -6.62 -9.46 4.68
N ALA A 109 -6.98 -10.73 4.49
CA ALA A 109 -6.83 -11.41 3.20
C ALA A 109 -8.12 -11.35 2.37
N VAL A 110 -8.04 -10.75 1.18
CA VAL A 110 -9.16 -10.70 0.22
C VAL A 110 -9.00 -11.78 -0.83
N LEU A 111 -10.04 -12.60 -1.00
CA LEU A 111 -10.11 -13.58 -2.07
C LEU A 111 -10.81 -13.01 -3.30
N THR A 112 -10.07 -12.92 -4.39
CA THR A 112 -10.60 -12.48 -5.68
C THR A 112 -11.61 -13.49 -6.25
N PRO A 113 -12.53 -13.06 -7.13
CA PRO A 113 -13.39 -13.96 -7.90
C PRO A 113 -12.56 -14.93 -8.78
N PRO A 114 -13.14 -16.07 -9.21
CA PRO A 114 -12.47 -16.96 -10.17
C PRO A 114 -12.09 -16.22 -11.46
N ASN A 115 -10.99 -16.63 -12.10
CA ASN A 115 -10.51 -16.11 -13.39
C ASN A 115 -10.25 -14.58 -13.44
N SER A 116 -10.06 -13.91 -12.30
CA SER A 116 -9.67 -12.50 -12.27
C SER A 116 -8.15 -12.27 -12.22
N ASN A 117 -7.36 -13.33 -12.19
CA ASN A 117 -5.90 -13.29 -12.28
C ASN A 117 -5.45 -13.86 -13.63
N LEU A 118 -4.38 -13.30 -14.21
CA LEU A 118 -3.86 -13.71 -15.51
C LEU A 118 -2.83 -14.84 -15.43
N LEU A 119 -2.18 -15.04 -14.28
CA LEU A 119 -1.06 -15.97 -14.12
C LEU A 119 -1.50 -17.37 -13.72
N PHE A 120 -2.67 -17.50 -13.07
CA PHE A 120 -3.19 -18.77 -12.60
C PHE A 120 -4.72 -18.77 -12.59
N ALA A 121 -5.32 -19.94 -12.79
CA ALA A 121 -6.77 -20.09 -12.94
C ALA A 121 -7.50 -20.07 -11.58
N GLU A 122 -6.80 -20.40 -10.51
CA GLU A 122 -7.33 -20.37 -9.16
C GLU A 122 -7.64 -18.95 -8.69
N ARG A 123 -8.53 -18.84 -7.71
CA ARG A 123 -8.77 -17.55 -7.04
C ARG A 123 -7.46 -17.06 -6.43
N ALA A 124 -7.15 -15.79 -6.62
CA ALA A 124 -6.02 -15.17 -5.94
C ALA A 124 -6.42 -14.71 -4.53
N ALA A 125 -5.50 -14.83 -3.59
CA ALA A 125 -5.55 -14.17 -2.30
C ALA A 125 -4.66 -12.91 -2.33
N VAL A 126 -5.15 -11.80 -1.77
CA VAL A 126 -4.45 -10.51 -1.75
C VAL A 126 -4.42 -10.00 -0.31
N PRO A 127 -3.26 -9.69 0.26
CA PRO A 127 -3.20 -9.06 1.57
C PRO A 127 -3.58 -7.58 1.41
N VAL A 128 -4.46 -7.08 2.27
CA VAL A 128 -5.06 -5.74 2.15
C VAL A 128 -4.98 -5.02 3.50
N LEU A 129 -4.68 -3.72 3.48
CA LEU A 129 -4.88 -2.82 4.63
C LEU A 129 -6.20 -2.05 4.47
N ARG A 130 -7.02 -2.06 5.52
CA ARG A 130 -8.27 -1.31 5.68
C ARG A 130 -8.14 -0.23 6.73
N GLY A 131 -8.85 0.88 6.53
CA GLY A 131 -8.99 1.93 7.54
C GLY A 131 -10.00 2.97 7.10
N ASP A 132 -10.34 3.88 8.00
CA ASP A 132 -11.27 4.97 7.75
C ASP A 132 -10.58 6.34 7.83
N LEU A 133 -11.13 7.32 7.11
CA LEU A 133 -10.67 8.70 7.12
C LEU A 133 -11.86 9.63 7.38
N ALA A 134 -11.71 10.55 8.32
CA ALA A 134 -12.59 11.72 8.43
C ALA A 134 -12.26 12.76 7.34
N PRO A 135 -13.11 13.78 7.09
CA PRO A 135 -12.70 14.94 6.31
C PRO A 135 -11.41 15.57 6.86
N GLY A 136 -10.47 15.90 5.98
CA GLY A 136 -9.18 16.47 6.38
C GLY A 136 -8.01 16.07 5.48
N THR A 137 -6.80 16.24 6.01
CA THR A 137 -5.54 15.81 5.39
C THR A 137 -4.98 14.62 6.14
N HIS A 138 -4.66 13.54 5.44
CA HIS A 138 -4.20 12.28 6.01
C HIS A 138 -2.94 11.80 5.30
N LEU A 139 -2.09 11.09 6.04
CA LEU A 139 -0.89 10.45 5.50
C LEU A 139 -0.95 8.94 5.78
N LEU A 140 -1.09 8.15 4.71
CA LEU A 140 -1.09 6.69 4.78
C LEU A 140 0.24 6.15 4.29
N LEU A 141 0.89 5.30 5.09
CA LEU A 141 2.16 4.68 4.78
C LEU A 141 2.01 3.16 4.87
N SER A 142 2.58 2.45 3.91
CA SER A 142 2.70 0.99 3.94
C SER A 142 4.06 0.52 3.43
N ALA A 143 4.49 -0.63 3.93
CA ALA A 143 5.56 -1.42 3.35
C ALA A 143 4.96 -2.69 2.76
N VAL A 144 5.22 -2.94 1.47
CA VAL A 144 4.71 -4.09 0.74
C VAL A 144 5.86 -4.97 0.32
N TRP A 145 5.70 -6.28 0.48
CA TRP A 145 6.72 -7.26 0.12
C TRP A 145 6.08 -8.45 -0.60
N ALA A 146 6.81 -9.02 -1.56
CA ALA A 146 6.46 -10.31 -2.14
C ALA A 146 7.71 -11.02 -2.67
N GLY A 147 7.76 -12.34 -2.50
CA GLY A 147 8.91 -13.14 -2.89
C GLY A 147 8.96 -14.50 -2.19
N ASN A 148 10.13 -15.14 -2.22
CA ASN A 148 10.33 -16.46 -1.65
C ASN A 148 10.12 -16.46 -0.11
N PRO A 149 9.28 -17.36 0.46
CA PRO A 149 9.01 -17.43 1.90
C PRO A 149 10.26 -17.45 2.79
N ASP A 150 11.33 -18.11 2.35
CA ASP A 150 12.57 -18.28 3.10
C ASP A 150 13.38 -16.98 3.21
N THR A 151 13.09 -15.99 2.35
CA THR A 151 13.76 -14.69 2.33
C THR A 151 12.99 -13.60 3.09
N PHE A 152 11.76 -13.89 3.53
CA PHE A 152 10.97 -12.92 4.30
C PHE A 152 11.52 -12.77 5.72
N ALA A 153 12.10 -11.60 6.01
CA ALA A 153 12.62 -11.25 7.33
C ALA A 153 11.80 -10.09 7.93
N PRO A 154 10.87 -10.34 8.88
CA PRO A 154 10.06 -9.29 9.51
C PRO A 154 10.88 -8.16 10.13
N GLN A 155 12.03 -8.50 10.72
CA GLN A 155 13.00 -7.55 11.30
C GLN A 155 13.64 -6.61 10.28
N GLY A 156 13.58 -6.97 8.99
CA GLY A 156 14.02 -6.13 7.88
C GLY A 156 12.94 -5.17 7.37
N CYS A 157 11.75 -5.14 7.97
CA CYS A 157 10.70 -4.19 7.61
C CYS A 157 11.16 -2.74 7.89
N PRO A 158 11.04 -1.82 6.91
CA PRO A 158 11.41 -0.43 7.11
C PRO A 158 10.59 0.25 8.20
N GLN A 159 11.26 1.04 9.04
CA GLN A 159 10.62 1.92 10.01
C GLN A 159 10.41 3.31 9.38
N ALA A 160 9.26 3.94 9.65
CA ALA A 160 8.94 5.28 9.17
C ALA A 160 8.99 6.31 10.32
N PHE A 161 9.68 7.42 10.08
CA PHE A 161 9.70 8.59 10.94
C PHE A 161 9.09 9.77 10.18
N ILE A 162 7.98 10.29 10.68
CA ILE A 162 7.16 11.29 10.00
C ILE A 162 7.40 12.66 10.63
N SER A 163 7.66 13.66 9.80
CA SER A 163 7.60 15.08 10.15
C SER A 163 6.54 15.77 9.31
N ASP A 164 6.36 17.08 9.50
CA ASP A 164 5.32 17.84 8.80
C ASP A 164 5.48 17.79 7.27
N ASP A 165 6.73 17.83 6.80
CA ASP A 165 7.05 18.03 5.39
C ASP A 165 7.74 16.82 4.76
N ALA A 166 8.04 15.79 5.55
CA ALA A 166 8.86 14.68 5.10
C ALA A 166 8.58 13.36 5.83
N VAL A 167 9.03 12.28 5.20
CA VAL A 167 9.05 10.94 5.78
C VAL A 167 10.44 10.36 5.59
N ARG A 168 11.04 9.88 6.67
CA ARG A 168 12.30 9.15 6.64
C ARG A 168 12.05 7.67 6.88
N PHE A 169 12.53 6.83 5.98
CA PHE A 169 12.46 5.38 6.08
C PHE A 169 13.84 4.83 6.41
N VAL A 170 13.91 3.92 7.39
CA VAL A 170 15.16 3.36 7.88
C VAL A 170 15.05 1.84 7.95
N THR A 171 16.03 1.15 7.37
CA THR A 171 16.32 -0.26 7.65
C THR A 171 17.70 -0.37 8.32
N ALA A 172 18.18 -1.60 8.56
CA ALA A 172 19.55 -1.80 9.03
C ALA A 172 20.61 -1.52 7.95
N GLN A 173 20.21 -1.49 6.67
CA GLN A 173 21.11 -1.43 5.52
C GLN A 173 21.05 -0.09 4.78
N GLU A 174 19.92 0.60 4.81
CA GLU A 174 19.73 1.83 4.04
C GLU A 174 18.79 2.81 4.75
N GLU A 175 18.90 4.08 4.37
CA GLU A 175 18.01 5.16 4.79
C GLU A 175 17.53 5.91 3.54
N LYS A 176 16.23 6.20 3.48
CA LYS A 176 15.62 7.01 2.42
C LYS A 176 14.83 8.17 3.01
N HIS A 177 15.00 9.34 2.41
CA HIS A 177 14.28 10.54 2.80
C HIS A 177 13.34 10.97 1.68
N LEU A 178 12.05 11.06 2.00
CA LEU A 178 11.00 11.55 1.11
C LEU A 178 10.55 12.93 1.59
N THR A 179 10.73 13.96 0.76
CA THR A 179 10.05 15.25 0.95
C THR A 179 8.65 15.19 0.36
N LEU A 180 7.64 15.61 1.11
CA LEU A 180 6.23 15.65 0.70
C LEU A 180 5.92 16.90 -0.14
N SER A 181 6.79 17.26 -1.09
CA SER A 181 6.58 18.36 -2.04
C SER A 181 6.27 17.81 -3.45
N PRO A 182 5.37 18.45 -4.21
CA PRO A 182 5.11 18.05 -5.60
C PRO A 182 6.30 18.30 -6.55
N GLU A 183 7.24 19.16 -6.14
CA GLU A 183 8.27 19.74 -7.01
C GLU A 183 9.55 18.88 -7.12
N ASN A 184 9.76 17.91 -6.22
CA ASN A 184 11.04 17.18 -6.11
C ASN A 184 11.09 15.87 -6.89
N VAL A 185 10.56 15.87 -8.11
CA VAL A 185 10.77 14.75 -9.05
C VAL A 185 11.34 15.24 -10.39
N LEU A 186 11.88 16.46 -10.39
CA LEU A 186 12.67 17.06 -11.47
C LEU A 186 14.15 17.04 -11.11
#